data_AF-A0AAV5FZB8-F1
#
_entry.id   AF-A0AAV5FZB8-F1
#
_cell.length_a   1.000
_cell.length_b   1.000
_cell.length_c   1.000
_cell.angle_alpha   90.00
_cell.angle_beta   90.00
_cell.angle_gamma   90.00
#
_symmetry.space_group_name_H-M   'P 1'
#
loop_
_entity.id
_entity.type
_entity.pdbx_description
1 polymer ?
#
loop_
_entity_poly.entity_id
_entity_poly.type
_entity_poly.pdbx_seq_one_letter_code
_entity_poly.pdbx_strand_id
1 'polypeptide(L)'
;MQLYSTTIRSAGGHSYVMANYLPICLDPANRIWLTSLLEESITSWGVLNKKLIESFQATCNRPGNHFDLTRIKQKTDEPLHDYIKRFCAKKTEIPNVPDQQIIVAFQGGIRSDDLVREIGRRNHDLKLTAQECFEIADKFASGESILDDIRGKGKEKRSDKSESSKKDKKRKSDNAVHTMDQF
;
A
#
# COMPACT_ATOMS: atom_id res chain seq x y z
N MET A 1 21.52 20.45 -10.17
CA MET A 1 22.13 21.73 -10.61
C MET A 1 23.52 22.00 -10.04
N GLN A 2 23.81 21.74 -8.76
CA GLN A 2 25.15 22.01 -8.18
C GLN A 2 26.28 21.22 -8.86
N LEU A 3 26.09 19.92 -9.13
CA LEU A 3 27.07 19.09 -9.83
C LEU A 3 27.38 19.62 -11.24
N TYR A 4 26.34 20.02 -12.00
CA TYR A 4 26.47 20.61 -13.33
C TYR A 4 27.29 21.91 -13.32
N SER A 5 26.97 22.84 -12.41
CA SER A 5 27.70 24.10 -12.30
C SER A 5 29.15 23.91 -11.86
N THR A 6 29.42 22.94 -10.98
CA THR A 6 30.77 22.66 -10.51
C THR A 6 31.63 22.07 -11.62
N THR A 7 31.11 21.11 -12.40
CA THR A 7 31.85 20.49 -13.51
C THR A 7 32.25 21.51 -14.58
N ILE A 8 31.32 22.39 -14.98
CA ILE A 8 31.61 23.41 -16.01
C ILE A 8 32.57 24.47 -15.48
N ARG A 9 32.45 24.86 -14.20
CA ARG A 9 33.35 25.84 -13.59
C ARG A 9 34.77 25.29 -13.43
N SER A 10 34.92 24.01 -13.09
CA SER A 10 36.22 23.33 -13.05
C SER A 10 36.87 23.19 -14.42
N ALA A 11 36.08 23.13 -15.50
CA ALA A 11 36.56 23.17 -16.88
C ALA A 11 36.86 24.60 -17.40
N GLY A 12 36.83 25.61 -16.52
CA GLY A 12 37.06 27.01 -16.88
C GLY A 12 35.86 27.72 -17.50
N GLY A 13 34.69 27.07 -17.58
CA GLY A 13 33.48 27.64 -18.14
C GLY A 13 32.82 28.66 -17.21
N HIS A 14 32.30 29.74 -17.78
CA HIS A 14 31.60 30.81 -17.05
C HIS A 14 30.09 30.73 -17.27
N SER A 15 29.30 31.58 -16.60
CA SER A 15 27.84 31.54 -16.63
C SER A 15 27.21 31.50 -18.03
N TYR A 16 27.86 32.11 -19.02
CA TYR A 16 27.45 32.05 -20.43
C TYR A 16 27.58 30.65 -21.04
N VAL A 17 28.68 29.93 -20.75
CA VAL A 17 28.90 28.55 -21.20
C VAL A 17 27.87 27.62 -20.59
N MET A 18 27.55 27.82 -19.31
CA MET A 18 26.49 27.07 -18.62
C MET A 18 25.11 27.31 -19.26
N ALA A 19 24.77 28.55 -19.60
CA ALA A 19 23.49 28.87 -20.25
C ALA A 19 23.36 28.22 -21.64
N ASN A 20 24.43 28.21 -22.44
CA ASN A 20 24.42 27.63 -23.78
C ASN A 20 24.35 26.09 -23.80
N TYR A 21 24.95 25.43 -22.80
CA TYR A 21 24.93 23.96 -22.73
C TYR A 21 23.67 23.40 -22.06
N LEU A 22 22.98 24.19 -21.25
CA LEU A 22 21.81 23.75 -20.50
C LEU A 22 20.72 23.11 -21.38
N PRO A 23 20.31 23.68 -22.55
CA PRO A 23 19.28 23.09 -23.40
C PRO A 23 19.64 21.68 -23.90
N ILE A 24 20.93 21.36 -24.06
CA ILE A 24 21.38 20.05 -24.52
C ILE A 24 21.18 18.99 -23.42
N CYS A 25 21.30 19.40 -22.15
CA CYS A 25 21.17 18.52 -21.00
C CYS A 25 19.72 18.32 -20.51
N LEU A 26 18.76 19.07 -21.06
CA LEU A 26 17.35 18.98 -20.69
C LEU A 26 16.59 18.00 -21.58
N ASP A 27 15.61 17.31 -20.98
CA ASP A 27 14.65 16.50 -21.74
C ASP A 27 13.73 17.41 -22.59
N PRO A 28 13.01 16.85 -23.59
CA PRO A 28 12.19 17.63 -24.51
C PRO A 28 11.16 18.54 -23.85
N ALA A 29 10.53 18.12 -22.74
CA ALA A 29 9.50 18.94 -22.08
C ALA A 29 10.13 20.17 -21.42
N ASN A 30 11.28 20.00 -20.76
CA ASN A 30 12.00 21.10 -20.12
C ASN A 30 12.66 22.04 -21.13
N ARG A 31 13.03 21.56 -22.33
CA ARG A 31 13.46 22.43 -23.44
C ARG A 31 12.35 23.34 -23.94
N ILE A 32 11.15 22.81 -24.13
CA ILE A 32 9.99 23.59 -24.59
C ILE A 32 9.66 24.71 -23.59
N TRP A 33 9.69 24.40 -22.28
CA TRP A 33 9.54 25.39 -21.23
C TRP A 33 10.63 26.47 -21.27
N LEU A 34 11.89 26.08 -21.46
CA LEU A 34 13.00 27.03 -21.51
C LEU A 34 12.84 28.01 -22.69
N THR A 35 12.36 27.52 -23.84
CA THR A 35 12.10 28.35 -25.04
C THR A 35 10.82 29.18 -24.96
N SER A 36 9.91 28.91 -24.01
CA SER A 36 8.68 29.68 -23.83
C SER A 36 8.82 30.83 -22.83
N LEU A 37 10.01 31.03 -22.26
CA LEU A 37 10.30 32.19 -21.41
C LEU A 37 10.39 33.48 -22.23
N LEU A 38 9.85 34.57 -21.69
CA LEU A 38 9.94 35.91 -22.30
C LEU A 38 11.40 36.33 -22.48
N GLU A 39 11.70 36.99 -23.59
CA GLU A 39 13.00 37.61 -23.85
C GLU A 39 13.37 38.57 -22.71
N GLU A 40 14.67 38.64 -22.38
CA GLU A 40 15.23 39.44 -21.26
C GLU A 40 14.80 39.03 -19.83
N SER A 41 13.99 37.98 -19.66
CA SER A 41 13.57 37.52 -18.34
C SER A 41 14.68 36.78 -17.54
N ILE A 42 15.81 36.47 -18.18
CA ILE A 42 16.98 35.82 -17.58
C ILE A 42 18.17 36.78 -17.65
N THR A 43 18.42 37.49 -16.56
CA THR A 43 19.53 38.46 -16.46
C THR A 43 20.81 37.87 -15.88
N SER A 44 20.74 36.67 -15.31
CA SER A 44 21.91 35.96 -14.77
C SER A 44 21.67 34.47 -14.66
N TRP A 45 22.77 33.71 -14.53
CA TRP A 45 22.71 32.27 -14.23
C TRP A 45 21.93 31.98 -12.94
N GLY A 46 22.02 32.84 -11.93
CA GLY A 46 21.26 32.70 -10.68
C GLY A 46 19.75 32.80 -10.91
N VAL A 47 19.30 33.74 -11.75
CA VAL A 47 17.89 33.91 -12.12
C VAL A 47 17.38 32.72 -12.94
N LEU A 48 18.20 32.21 -13.87
CA LEU A 48 17.88 31.00 -14.63
C LEU A 48 17.72 29.78 -13.71
N ASN A 49 18.66 29.57 -12.79
CA ASN A 49 18.61 28.47 -11.83
C ASN A 49 17.35 28.54 -10.96
N LYS A 50 17.01 29.73 -10.48
CA LYS A 50 15.80 29.96 -9.68
C LYS A 50 14.53 29.63 -10.46
N LYS A 51 14.37 30.18 -11.67
CA LYS A 51 13.22 29.90 -12.55
C LYS A 51 13.13 28.42 -12.94
N LEU A 52 14.26 27.77 -13.17
CA LEU A 52 14.32 26.33 -13.45
C LEU A 52 13.82 25.53 -12.25
N ILE A 53 14.29 25.83 -11.05
CA ILE A 53 13.82 25.17 -9.82
C ILE A 53 12.33 25.42 -9.60
N GLU A 54 11.86 26.65 -9.78
CA GLU A 54 10.44 27.01 -9.65
C GLU A 54 9.56 26.29 -10.69
N SER A 55 10.01 26.20 -11.94
CA SER A 55 9.31 25.47 -13.00
C SER A 55 9.27 23.98 -12.74
N PHE A 56 10.39 23.39 -12.32
CA PHE A 56 10.42 22.00 -11.89
C PHE A 56 9.53 21.79 -10.66
N GLN A 57 9.46 22.70 -9.70
CA GLN A 57 8.54 22.58 -8.56
C GLN A 57 7.07 22.69 -8.96
N ALA A 58 6.75 23.53 -9.93
CA ALA A 58 5.40 23.68 -10.47
C ALA A 58 4.97 22.50 -11.35
N THR A 59 5.92 21.82 -12.00
CA THR A 59 5.67 20.76 -12.98
C THR A 59 5.95 19.36 -12.45
N CYS A 60 6.82 19.21 -11.45
CA CYS A 60 7.02 17.96 -10.75
C CYS A 60 5.79 17.67 -9.92
N ASN A 61 5.10 16.59 -10.29
CA ASN A 61 4.23 15.87 -9.37
C ASN A 61 5.07 15.59 -8.10
N ARG A 62 4.77 16.31 -7.02
CA ARG A 62 5.48 16.32 -5.75
C ARG A 62 6.00 14.89 -5.44
N PRO A 63 7.31 14.68 -5.19
CA PRO A 63 7.78 13.37 -4.74
C PRO A 63 6.90 12.98 -3.55
N GLY A 64 6.34 11.77 -3.58
CA GLY A 64 5.35 11.34 -2.60
C GLY A 64 5.80 11.73 -1.20
N ASN A 65 4.93 12.34 -0.41
CA ASN A 65 5.28 12.71 0.95
C ASN A 65 4.83 11.60 1.89
N HIS A 66 5.34 11.56 3.12
CA HIS A 66 4.88 10.63 4.15
C HIS A 66 3.35 10.65 4.34
N PHE A 67 2.70 11.79 4.07
CA PHE A 67 1.23 11.89 4.03
C PHE A 67 0.58 10.90 3.04
N ASP A 68 1.21 10.57 1.93
CA ASP A 68 0.66 9.62 0.96
C ASP A 68 0.60 8.20 1.54
N LEU A 69 1.52 7.84 2.43
CA LEU A 69 1.46 6.58 3.18
C LEU A 69 0.24 6.54 4.11
N THR A 70 -0.12 7.67 4.73
CA THR A 70 -1.27 7.73 5.65
C THR A 70 -2.60 7.46 4.95
N ARG A 71 -2.68 7.62 3.63
CA ARG A 71 -3.88 7.35 2.80
C ARG A 71 -4.07 5.87 2.50
N ILE A 72 -3.04 5.05 2.73
CA ILE A 72 -3.12 3.60 2.55
C ILE A 72 -3.81 3.03 3.78
N LYS A 73 -5.08 2.64 3.62
CA LYS A 73 -5.86 1.97 4.65
C LYS A 73 -6.13 0.53 4.23
N GLN A 74 -6.21 -0.38 5.19
CA GLN A 74 -6.66 -1.74 4.96
C GLN A 74 -8.16 -1.72 4.61
N LYS A 75 -8.53 -2.32 3.48
CA LYS A 75 -9.93 -2.41 3.02
C LYS A 75 -10.71 -3.41 3.89
N THR A 76 -12.04 -3.39 3.82
CA THR A 76 -12.92 -4.28 4.59
C THR A 76 -12.65 -5.76 4.35
N ASP A 77 -12.45 -6.12 3.08
CA ASP A 77 -12.31 -7.52 2.64
C ASP A 77 -10.86 -7.84 2.24
N GLU A 78 -9.91 -7.04 2.72
CA GLU A 78 -8.50 -7.21 2.42
C GLU A 78 -7.77 -7.91 3.57
N PRO A 79 -7.16 -9.09 3.32
CA PRO A 79 -6.37 -9.76 4.33
C PRO A 79 -5.15 -8.90 4.69
N LEU A 80 -4.73 -8.98 5.95
CA LEU A 80 -3.66 -8.13 6.50
C LEU A 80 -2.37 -8.24 5.67
N HIS A 81 -2.03 -9.44 5.21
CA HIS A 81 -0.86 -9.69 4.36
C HIS A 81 -0.89 -8.92 3.03
N ASP A 82 -2.04 -8.81 2.37
CA ASP A 82 -2.17 -8.05 1.12
C ASP A 82 -2.07 -6.55 1.37
N TYR A 83 -2.61 -6.08 2.50
CA TYR A 83 -2.42 -4.71 2.95
C TYR A 83 -0.93 -4.40 3.19
N ILE A 84 -0.20 -5.26 3.92
CA ILE A 84 1.24 -5.11 4.18
C ILE A 84 2.00 -5.00 2.86
N LYS A 85 1.75 -5.92 1.92
CA LYS A 85 2.37 -5.89 0.59
C LYS A 85 2.12 -4.57 -0.14
N ARG A 86 0.88 -4.08 -0.17
CA ARG A 86 0.54 -2.81 -0.83
C ARG A 86 1.22 -1.63 -0.17
N PHE A 87 1.27 -1.61 1.16
CA PHE A 87 1.92 -0.56 1.92
C PHE A 87 3.44 -0.53 1.64
N CYS A 88 4.11 -1.68 1.69
CA CYS A 88 5.54 -1.81 1.39
C CYS A 88 5.88 -1.40 -0.05
N ALA A 89 5.06 -1.79 -1.03
CA ALA A 89 5.21 -1.36 -2.41
C ALA A 89 5.17 0.18 -2.52
N LYS A 90 4.16 0.81 -1.91
CA LYS A 90 4.03 2.27 -1.94
C LYS A 90 5.14 2.99 -1.19
N LYS A 91 5.62 2.43 -0.08
CA LYS A 91 6.79 2.96 0.64
C LYS A 91 8.05 2.95 -0.22
N THR A 92 8.19 1.98 -1.13
CA THR A 92 9.37 1.89 -2.01
C THR A 92 9.42 3.03 -3.03
N GLU A 93 8.26 3.57 -3.42
CA GLU A 93 8.16 4.77 -4.26
C GLU A 93 8.54 6.07 -3.53
N ILE A 94 8.61 6.04 -2.19
CA ILE A 94 8.81 7.21 -1.34
C ILE A 94 10.10 7.06 -0.51
N PRO A 95 11.27 7.44 -1.07
CA PRO A 95 12.53 7.37 -0.35
C PRO A 95 12.63 8.43 0.76
N ASN A 96 13.55 8.22 1.71
CA ASN A 96 13.92 9.17 2.77
C ASN A 96 12.81 9.54 3.79
N VAL A 97 11.83 8.67 4.02
CA VAL A 97 10.85 8.84 5.10
C VAL A 97 11.42 8.30 6.41
N PRO A 98 11.38 9.05 7.52
CA PRO A 98 11.79 8.55 8.83
C PRO A 98 10.93 7.37 9.29
N ASP A 99 11.56 6.35 9.89
CA ASP A 99 10.87 5.13 10.34
C ASP A 99 9.63 5.41 11.19
N GLN A 100 9.72 6.37 12.10
CA GLN A 100 8.60 6.74 12.97
C GLN A 100 7.39 7.27 12.19
N GLN A 101 7.59 7.99 11.09
CA GLN A 101 6.49 8.43 10.23
C GLN A 101 5.88 7.26 9.44
N ILE A 102 6.71 6.30 9.03
CA ILE A 102 6.26 5.07 8.37
C ILE A 102 5.40 4.26 9.33
N ILE A 103 5.87 4.05 10.57
CA ILE A 103 5.18 3.28 11.60
C ILE A 103 3.84 3.92 11.95
N VAL A 104 3.79 5.24 12.18
CA VAL A 104 2.54 5.95 12.47
C VAL A 104 1.55 5.84 11.30
N ALA A 105 2.02 6.01 10.06
CA ALA A 105 1.17 5.87 8.88
C ALA A 105 0.63 4.43 8.74
N PHE A 106 1.48 3.43 8.98
CA PHE A 106 1.14 2.02 8.90
C PHE A 106 0.12 1.62 9.97
N GLN A 107 0.34 2.00 11.23
CA GLN A 107 -0.60 1.77 12.33
C GLN A 107 -1.96 2.41 12.06
N GLY A 108 -1.96 3.65 11.55
CA GLY A 108 -3.21 4.34 11.21
C GLY A 108 -3.99 3.69 10.06
N GLY A 109 -3.39 2.74 9.32
CA GLY A 109 -4.05 2.00 8.25
C GLY A 109 -4.51 0.60 8.61
N ILE A 110 -4.13 0.07 9.77
CA ILE A 110 -4.50 -1.28 10.25
C ILE A 110 -5.89 -1.25 10.90
N ARG A 111 -6.68 -2.31 10.69
CA ARG A 111 -8.00 -2.49 11.32
C ARG A 111 -7.97 -3.24 12.66
N SER A 112 -6.96 -4.09 12.86
CA SER A 112 -6.82 -4.88 14.09
C SER A 112 -6.24 -4.04 15.23
N ASP A 113 -7.08 -3.70 16.20
CA ASP A 113 -6.67 -2.94 17.39
C ASP A 113 -5.59 -3.66 18.20
N ASP A 114 -5.61 -5.01 18.23
CA ASP A 114 -4.62 -5.81 18.95
C ASP A 114 -3.23 -5.66 18.32
N LEU A 115 -3.15 -5.69 16.98
CA LEU A 115 -1.90 -5.45 16.28
C LEU A 115 -1.42 -4.01 16.45
N VAL A 116 -2.32 -3.02 16.37
CA VAL A 116 -1.97 -1.61 16.58
C VAL A 116 -1.38 -1.40 17.98
N ARG A 117 -1.97 -2.01 19.01
CA ARG A 117 -1.49 -1.97 20.38
C ARG A 117 -0.13 -2.65 20.55
N GLU A 118 0.07 -3.81 19.94
CA GLU A 118 1.35 -4.52 20.02
C GLU A 118 2.48 -3.70 19.39
N ILE A 119 2.28 -3.20 18.17
CA ILE A 119 3.25 -2.32 17.50
C ILE A 119 3.49 -1.06 18.34
N GLY A 120 2.43 -0.47 18.91
CA GLY A 120 2.52 0.74 19.72
C GLY A 120 3.38 0.56 20.98
N ARG A 121 3.14 -0.52 21.73
CA ARG A 121 3.96 -0.85 22.92
C ARG A 121 5.42 -1.07 22.54
N ARG A 122 5.66 -1.90 21.54
CA ARG A 122 7.02 -2.24 21.09
C ARG A 122 7.77 -1.01 20.56
N ASN A 123 7.09 -0.14 19.83
CA ASN A 123 7.68 1.11 19.33
C ASN A 123 7.98 2.11 20.45
N HIS A 124 7.11 2.21 21.46
CA HIS A 124 7.37 3.04 22.63
C HIS A 124 8.62 2.56 23.39
N ASP A 125 8.76 1.25 23.59
CA ASP A 125 9.82 0.70 24.43
C ASP A 125 11.18 0.62 23.73
N LEU A 126 11.20 0.31 22.42
CA LEU A 126 12.44 -0.01 21.69
C LEU A 126 12.78 0.97 20.58
N LYS A 127 11.90 1.92 20.22
CA LYS A 127 11.97 2.72 18.99
C LYS A 127 12.24 1.85 17.77
N LEU A 128 11.18 1.22 17.26
CA LEU A 128 11.28 0.32 16.13
C LEU A 128 11.74 1.04 14.86
N THR A 129 12.43 0.28 14.03
CA THR A 129 12.60 0.57 12.61
C THR A 129 11.34 0.18 11.83
N ALA A 130 11.18 0.70 10.61
CA ALA A 130 10.06 0.32 9.77
C ALA A 130 10.07 -1.18 9.44
N GLN A 131 11.26 -1.78 9.29
CA GLN A 131 11.41 -3.20 9.01
C GLN A 131 10.90 -4.07 10.17
N GLU A 132 11.32 -3.78 11.39
CA GLU A 132 10.86 -4.53 12.57
C GLU A 132 9.34 -4.43 12.76
N CYS A 133 8.76 -3.27 12.44
CA CYS A 133 7.31 -3.09 12.44
C CYS A 133 6.61 -4.02 11.44
N PHE A 134 7.13 -4.17 10.22
CA PHE A 134 6.57 -5.09 9.23
C PHE A 134 6.74 -6.54 9.62
N GLU A 135 7.87 -6.92 10.23
CA GLU A 135 8.08 -8.29 10.72
C GLU A 135 7.09 -8.69 11.83
N ILE A 136 6.75 -7.76 12.73
CA ILE A 136 5.70 -7.99 13.75
C ILE A 136 4.35 -8.22 13.07
N ALA A 137 4.01 -7.38 12.08
CA ALA A 137 2.76 -7.49 11.36
C ALA A 137 2.65 -8.78 10.52
N ASP A 138 3.72 -9.22 9.88
CA ASP A 138 3.76 -10.48 9.12
C ASP A 138 3.61 -11.71 10.03
N LYS A 139 4.26 -11.70 11.20
CA LYS A 139 4.06 -12.75 12.22
C LYS A 139 2.62 -12.79 12.72
N PHE A 140 2.01 -11.62 12.92
CA PHE A 140 0.61 -11.50 13.32
C PHE A 140 -0.32 -12.09 12.23
N ALA A 141 -0.13 -11.69 10.97
CA ALA A 141 -0.91 -12.19 9.83
C ALA A 141 -0.79 -13.72 9.66
N SER A 142 0.41 -14.26 9.88
CA SER A 142 0.66 -15.71 9.82
C SER A 142 -0.05 -16.46 10.96
N GLY A 143 -0.09 -15.89 12.17
CA GLY A 143 -0.80 -16.46 13.31
C GLY A 143 -2.33 -16.40 13.18
N GLU A 144 -2.85 -15.30 12.61
CA GLU A 144 -4.29 -15.10 12.37
C GLU A 144 -4.81 -16.07 11.29
N SER A 145 -4.02 -16.34 10.24
CA SER A 145 -4.33 -17.36 9.22
C SER A 145 -4.54 -18.76 9.80
N ILE A 146 -3.76 -19.16 10.82
CA ILE A 146 -3.90 -20.47 11.47
C ILE A 146 -5.24 -20.54 12.24
N LEU A 147 -5.62 -19.45 12.91
CA LEU A 147 -6.88 -19.38 13.65
C LEU A 147 -8.09 -19.37 12.72
N ASP A 148 -8.02 -18.66 11.59
CA ASP A 148 -9.06 -18.63 10.58
C ASP A 148 -9.23 -19.98 9.87
N ASP A 149 -8.14 -20.70 9.57
CA ASP A 149 -8.20 -22.06 9.01
C ASP A 149 -8.85 -23.06 9.98
N ILE A 150 -8.51 -22.97 11.28
CA ILE A 150 -9.15 -23.79 12.32
C ILE A 150 -10.65 -23.46 12.41
N ARG A 151 -11.01 -22.17 12.35
CA ARG A 151 -12.41 -21.72 12.39
C ARG A 151 -13.18 -22.11 11.13
N GLY A 152 -12.54 -22.12 9.96
CA GLY A 152 -13.08 -22.56 8.68
C GLY A 152 -13.36 -24.06 8.64
N LYS A 153 -12.39 -24.88 9.07
CA LYS A 153 -12.58 -26.35 9.23
C LYS A 153 -13.66 -26.71 10.25
N GLY A 154 -13.91 -25.86 11.24
CA GLY A 154 -14.99 -26.04 12.22
C GLY A 154 -16.40 -25.82 11.63
N LYS A 155 -16.54 -25.04 10.56
CA LYS A 155 -17.82 -24.80 9.89
C LYS A 155 -18.17 -25.86 8.83
N GLU A 156 -17.18 -26.45 8.18
CA GLU A 156 -17.39 -27.49 7.16
C GLU A 156 -17.84 -28.85 7.75
N LYS A 157 -17.55 -29.11 9.04
CA LYS A 157 -17.99 -30.34 9.73
C LYS A 157 -19.42 -30.31 10.30
N ARG A 158 -20.19 -29.23 10.13
CA ARG A 158 -21.55 -29.11 10.72
C ARG A 158 -22.71 -29.14 9.72
N SER A 159 -22.49 -29.36 8.43
CA SER A 159 -23.60 -29.42 7.44
C SER A 159 -24.01 -30.82 6.97
N ASP A 160 -23.37 -31.91 7.38
CA ASP A 160 -23.76 -33.27 6.97
C ASP A 160 -24.07 -34.17 8.17
N LYS A 161 -25.14 -33.85 8.93
CA LYS A 161 -25.79 -34.88 9.75
C LYS A 161 -27.24 -34.56 10.11
N SER A 162 -28.10 -34.45 9.12
CA SER A 162 -29.52 -34.69 9.34
C SER A 162 -30.22 -35.11 8.05
N GLU A 163 -29.94 -36.32 7.56
CA GLU A 163 -30.99 -37.12 6.94
C GLU A 163 -30.58 -38.58 6.79
N SER A 164 -31.61 -39.45 6.81
CA SER A 164 -31.58 -40.89 6.57
C SER A 164 -31.19 -41.78 7.75
N SER A 165 -32.21 -42.35 8.42
CA SER A 165 -32.39 -43.81 8.42
C SER A 165 -33.66 -44.23 9.16
N LYS A 166 -34.74 -44.52 8.43
CA LYS A 166 -35.64 -45.65 8.74
C LYS A 166 -36.13 -46.22 7.41
N LYS A 167 -35.44 -47.27 6.97
CA LYS A 167 -35.70 -48.00 5.73
C LYS A 167 -36.58 -49.22 6.03
N ASP A 168 -37.64 -49.32 5.25
CA ASP A 168 -38.49 -50.45 4.88
C ASP A 168 -38.17 -51.86 5.40
N LYS A 169 -39.20 -52.55 5.89
CA LYS A 169 -39.41 -53.99 5.66
C LYS A 169 -40.77 -54.22 5.01
N LYS A 170 -40.75 -55.05 3.97
CA LYS A 170 -41.68 -55.16 2.85
C LYS A 170 -42.63 -56.37 3.01
N ARG A 171 -43.94 -56.11 2.84
CA ARG A 171 -45.04 -56.87 2.17
C ARG A 171 -45.33 -58.34 2.54
N LYS A 172 -46.64 -58.66 2.72
CA LYS A 172 -47.56 -59.35 1.75
C LYS A 172 -48.87 -59.81 2.47
N SER A 173 -50.04 -59.26 2.10
CA SER A 173 -51.26 -59.90 1.51
C SER A 173 -52.01 -60.91 2.43
N ASP A 174 -53.34 -61.04 2.56
CA ASP A 174 -54.49 -60.84 1.67
C ASP A 174 -55.81 -60.65 2.47
N ASN A 175 -56.73 -59.85 1.92
CA ASN A 175 -58.18 -60.05 1.70
C ASN A 175 -59.09 -60.77 2.74
N ALA A 176 -60.15 -60.09 3.23
CA ALA A 176 -61.55 -60.58 3.24
C ALA A 176 -62.58 -59.60 3.88
N VAL A 177 -63.45 -59.04 3.03
CA VAL A 177 -64.93 -58.91 3.09
C VAL A 177 -65.68 -58.81 4.46
N HIS A 178 -66.37 -57.67 4.65
CA HIS A 178 -67.79 -57.49 5.05
C HIS A 178 -68.35 -58.12 6.35
N THR A 179 -69.00 -57.29 7.20
CA THR A 179 -70.33 -57.43 7.89
C THR A 179 -70.39 -56.33 8.99
N MET A 180 -71.10 -55.20 8.81
CA MET A 180 -72.52 -54.92 9.11
C MET A 180 -72.87 -54.85 10.62
N ASP A 181 -73.20 -53.62 11.04
CA ASP A 181 -74.31 -53.17 11.92
C ASP A 181 -74.31 -53.30 13.46
N GLN A 182 -75.13 -52.40 14.04
CA GLN A 182 -75.79 -52.35 15.36
C GLN A 182 -74.99 -51.80 16.58
N PHE A 183 -75.47 -50.86 17.40
CA PHE A 183 -76.78 -50.19 17.61
C PHE A 183 -76.58 -48.71 17.95
#